data_AF-A0A2M9B5D4-F1
#
_entry.id   AF-A0A2M9B5D4-F1
#
_cell.length_a   1.000
_cell.length_b   1.000
_cell.length_c   1.000
_cell.angle_alpha   90.00
_cell.angle_beta   90.00
_cell.angle_gamma   90.00
#
_symmetry.space_group_name_H-M   'P 1'
#
loop_
_entity.id
_entity.type
_entity.pdbx_description
1 polymer ?
#
loop_
_entity_poly.entity_id
_entity_poly.type
_entity_poly.pdbx_seq_one_letter_code
_entity_poly.pdbx_strand_id
1 'polypeptide(L)'
;MAASVFPRMHVSLYVADLTATVNFYNTFFGQPATKIRPGYAKYVLDRPSLIISFVENAQRVASHFGHLGFQVETVAELDERLTVARAAGLVQREEIGTSCCYAKQDKFWVNDPDGVEWEVYYFHEDAEFNDPRYQDEYQQASASQCCIAPPAKVPAELHFAPAEAMAFPIAATAPAAEPGCGCGTPATLALDPACC
;
A
#
# COMPACT_ATOMS: atom_id res chain seq x y z
N MET A 1 -18.93 7.85 16.04
CA MET A 1 -17.71 7.10 16.39
C MET A 1 -17.13 6.61 15.07
N ALA A 2 -16.02 7.19 14.60
CA ALA A 2 -15.36 6.67 13.41
C ALA A 2 -14.93 5.22 13.72
N ALA A 3 -15.32 4.27 12.86
CA ALA A 3 -14.92 2.88 13.04
C ALA A 3 -13.39 2.78 12.94
N SER A 4 -12.75 2.08 13.86
CA SER A 4 -11.32 1.82 13.79
C SER A 4 -11.00 1.07 12.51
N VAL A 5 -10.20 1.67 11.63
CA VAL A 5 -9.80 1.06 10.36
C VAL A 5 -8.74 -0.02 10.65
N PHE A 6 -8.97 -1.22 10.13
CA PHE A 6 -8.05 -2.36 10.19
C PHE A 6 -8.01 -3.06 8.82
N PRO A 7 -6.88 -3.68 8.44
CA PRO A 7 -5.58 -3.67 9.13
C PRO A 7 -4.90 -2.29 9.14
N ARG A 8 -3.84 -2.14 9.95
CA ARG A 8 -3.03 -0.90 10.00
C ARG A 8 -1.60 -1.20 9.57
N MET A 9 -1.04 -0.30 8.78
CA MET A 9 0.39 -0.31 8.52
C MET A 9 1.13 0.13 9.80
N HIS A 10 2.30 -0.43 10.08
CA HIS A 10 3.12 -0.04 11.23
C HIS A 10 4.55 0.33 10.80
N VAL A 11 4.98 1.53 11.15
CA VAL A 11 6.37 2.00 11.00
C VAL A 11 7.00 2.22 12.37
N SER A 12 8.29 1.89 12.49
CA SER A 12 9.11 2.31 13.62
C SER A 12 10.38 2.98 13.10
N LEU A 13 10.64 4.21 13.54
CA LEU A 13 11.83 4.98 13.17
C LEU A 13 12.69 5.26 14.41
N TYR A 14 14.01 5.24 14.22
CA TYR A 14 14.95 5.84 15.17
C TYR A 14 15.13 7.30 14.83
N VAL A 15 15.13 8.16 15.85
CA VAL A 15 15.21 9.61 15.71
C VAL A 15 16.32 10.18 16.59
N ALA A 16 16.93 11.29 16.17
CA ALA A 16 18.01 11.92 16.94
C ALA A 16 17.49 12.70 18.15
N ASP A 17 16.36 13.38 17.99
CA ASP A 17 15.72 14.22 19.01
C ASP A 17 14.20 14.01 18.99
N LEU A 18 13.69 13.33 20.02
CA LEU A 18 12.28 13.00 20.14
C LEU A 18 11.39 14.23 20.27
N THR A 19 11.90 15.31 20.86
CA THR A 19 11.13 16.55 21.03
C THR A 19 10.91 17.22 19.68
N ALA A 20 11.98 17.35 18.89
CA ALA A 20 11.89 17.87 17.53
C ALA A 20 10.96 17.00 16.67
N THR A 21 11.11 15.68 16.73
CA THR A 21 10.24 14.71 16.05
C THR A 21 8.77 14.91 16.44
N VAL A 22 8.46 14.96 17.75
CA VAL A 22 7.06 15.10 18.20
C VAL A 22 6.45 16.42 17.75
N ASN A 23 7.20 17.53 17.81
CA ASN A 23 6.71 18.83 17.33
C ASN A 23 6.38 18.82 15.83
N PHE A 24 7.27 18.23 15.03
CA PHE A 24 7.03 18.05 13.59
C PHE A 24 5.79 17.19 13.33
N TYR A 25 5.74 15.97 13.89
CA TYR A 25 4.66 15.01 13.58
C TYR A 25 3.31 15.40 14.18
N ASN A 26 3.26 16.15 15.28
CA ASN A 26 2.01 16.75 15.77
C ASN A 26 1.40 17.69 14.73
N THR A 27 2.24 18.48 14.08
CA THR A 27 1.83 19.44 13.04
C THR A 27 1.46 18.70 11.77
N PHE A 28 2.33 17.80 11.30
CA PHE A 28 2.13 17.06 10.05
C PHE A 28 0.92 16.12 10.08
N PHE A 29 0.67 15.44 11.20
CA PHE A 29 -0.51 14.58 11.37
C PHE A 29 -1.75 15.32 11.88
N GLY A 30 -1.61 16.58 12.31
CA GLY A 30 -2.71 17.37 12.86
C GLY A 30 -3.29 16.81 14.18
N GLN A 31 -2.55 15.95 14.89
CA GLN A 31 -2.97 15.38 16.17
C GLN A 31 -1.78 15.12 17.09
N PRO A 32 -1.98 15.15 18.42
CA PRO A 32 -0.93 14.77 19.36
C PRO A 32 -0.58 13.28 19.30
N ALA A 33 0.64 12.95 19.72
CA ALA A 33 1.03 11.57 19.97
C ALA A 33 0.08 10.88 20.96
N THR A 34 -0.38 9.68 20.61
CA THR A 34 -1.25 8.86 21.46
C THR A 34 -0.54 8.31 22.71
N LYS A 35 0.79 8.24 22.69
CA LYS A 35 1.62 7.82 23.82
C LYS A 35 2.98 8.49 23.75
N ILE A 36 3.43 9.04 24.87
CA ILE A 36 4.79 9.56 25.07
C ILE A 36 5.38 8.93 26.34
N ARG A 37 6.65 8.52 26.27
CA ARG A 37 7.50 8.03 27.36
C ARG A 37 8.92 8.56 27.15
N PRO A 38 9.80 8.52 28.17
CA PRO A 38 11.21 8.83 27.97
C PRO A 38 11.79 8.01 26.80
N GLY A 39 12.31 8.72 25.78
CA GLY A 39 12.88 8.11 24.56
C GLY A 39 11.89 7.45 23.60
N TYR A 40 10.57 7.62 23.77
CA TYR A 40 9.57 6.97 22.92
C TYR A 40 8.30 7.79 22.69
N ALA A 41 7.84 7.85 21.44
CA ALA A 41 6.52 8.38 21.07
C ALA A 41 5.79 7.44 20.11
N LYS A 42 4.45 7.47 20.15
CA LYS A 42 3.59 6.67 19.25
C LYS A 42 2.38 7.45 18.81
N TYR A 43 2.06 7.35 17.53
CA TYR A 43 0.82 7.81 16.93
C TYR A 43 -0.01 6.61 16.45
N VAL A 44 -1.32 6.78 16.52
CA VAL A 44 -2.30 5.88 15.95
C VAL A 44 -3.25 6.77 15.18
N LEU A 45 -3.18 6.69 13.85
CA LEU A 45 -3.97 7.46 12.89
C LEU A 45 -5.03 6.55 12.28
N ASP A 46 -6.23 7.10 12.07
CA ASP A 46 -7.32 6.38 11.39
C ASP A 46 -7.37 6.69 9.88
N ARG A 47 -7.01 7.91 9.47
CA ARG A 47 -6.96 8.36 8.08
C ARG A 47 -5.66 9.17 7.84
N PRO A 48 -4.56 8.54 7.42
CA PRO A 48 -4.43 7.13 7.00
C PRO A 48 -4.49 6.13 8.16
N SER A 49 -4.76 4.86 7.86
CA SER A 49 -4.70 3.75 8.83
C SER A 49 -3.25 3.39 9.14
N LEU A 50 -2.63 4.17 10.03
CA LEU A 50 -1.20 4.11 10.34
C LEU A 50 -0.96 4.04 11.84
N ILE A 51 -0.08 3.13 12.23
CA ILE A 51 0.63 3.20 13.51
C ILE A 51 2.06 3.62 13.20
N ILE A 52 2.56 4.65 13.86
CA ILE A 52 3.97 5.01 13.75
C ILE A 52 4.56 5.26 15.12
N SER A 53 5.73 4.67 15.36
CA SER A 53 6.48 4.79 16.60
C SER A 53 7.84 5.42 16.35
N PHE A 54 8.28 6.27 17.28
CA PHE A 54 9.58 6.92 17.27
C PHE A 54 10.35 6.51 18.51
N VAL A 55 11.61 6.09 18.33
CA VAL A 55 12.52 5.70 19.40
C VAL A 55 13.76 6.59 19.34
N GLU A 56 14.04 7.34 20.40
CA GLU A 56 15.20 8.24 20.43
C GLU A 56 16.50 7.43 20.51
N ASN A 57 17.29 7.50 19.45
CA ASN A 57 18.62 6.89 19.35
C ASN A 57 19.37 7.49 18.15
N ALA A 58 20.09 8.58 18.37
CA ALA A 58 20.82 9.30 17.33
C ALA A 58 21.80 8.41 16.52
N GLN A 59 22.39 7.39 17.16
CA GLN A 59 23.35 6.49 16.50
C GLN A 59 22.69 5.51 15.52
N ARG A 60 21.36 5.38 15.57
CA ARG A 60 20.59 4.43 14.76
C ARG A 60 19.65 5.10 13.76
N VAL A 61 19.69 6.43 13.68
CA VAL A 61 18.97 7.18 12.64
C VAL A 61 19.45 6.69 11.27
N ALA A 62 18.50 6.34 10.41
CA ALA A 62 18.81 5.81 9.09
C ALA A 62 19.17 6.94 8.13
N SER A 63 20.37 6.92 7.56
CA SER A 63 20.84 7.97 6.64
C SER A 63 20.19 7.92 5.25
N HIS A 64 19.61 6.77 4.86
CA HIS A 64 19.02 6.53 3.55
C HIS A 64 17.75 5.66 3.66
N PHE A 65 16.74 6.16 4.37
CA PHE A 65 15.48 5.44 4.56
C PHE A 65 14.67 5.30 3.25
N GLY A 66 14.86 6.21 2.29
CA GLY A 66 13.93 6.43 1.19
C GLY A 66 12.87 7.45 1.63
N HIS A 67 11.59 7.11 1.51
CA HIS A 67 10.49 7.98 1.92
C HIS A 67 9.28 7.18 2.40
N LEU A 68 8.35 7.89 3.02
CA LEU A 68 7.00 7.41 3.31
C LEU A 68 5.99 8.25 2.56
N GLY A 69 4.77 7.73 2.40
CA GLY A 69 3.74 8.49 1.73
C GLY A 69 2.34 8.00 2.06
N PHE A 70 1.36 8.89 1.91
CA PHE A 70 -0.04 8.48 1.87
C PHE A 70 -0.80 9.27 0.80
N GLN A 71 -1.64 8.53 0.08
CA GLN A 71 -2.60 9.07 -0.86
C GLN A 71 -3.81 9.67 -0.12
N VAL A 72 -4.26 10.84 -0.55
CA VAL A 72 -5.54 11.42 -0.11
C VAL A 72 -6.65 11.17 -1.14
N GLU A 73 -7.89 11.20 -0.67
CA GLU A 73 -9.05 10.83 -1.49
C GLU A 73 -9.50 11.95 -2.43
N THR A 74 -9.19 13.21 -2.11
CA THR A 74 -9.65 14.38 -2.89
C THR A 74 -8.58 15.46 -2.98
N VAL A 75 -8.64 16.28 -4.05
CA VAL A 75 -7.80 17.48 -4.19
C VAL A 75 -8.04 18.46 -3.03
N ALA A 76 -9.28 18.61 -2.57
CA ALA A 76 -9.60 19.48 -1.44
C ALA A 76 -8.87 19.06 -0.15
N GLU A 77 -8.78 17.76 0.13
CA GLU A 77 -8.00 17.24 1.26
C GLU A 77 -6.50 17.52 1.08
N LEU A 78 -5.97 17.39 -0.15
CA LEU A 78 -4.58 17.72 -0.46
C LEU A 78 -4.30 19.20 -0.17
N ASP A 79 -5.15 20.09 -0.67
CA ASP A 79 -5.02 21.55 -0.53
C ASP A 79 -5.09 22.02 0.92
N GLU A 80 -5.97 21.41 1.73
CA GLU A 80 -6.07 21.69 3.17
C GLU A 80 -4.76 21.33 3.87
N ARG A 81 -4.26 20.11 3.66
CA ARG A 81 -3.00 19.65 4.25
C ARG A 81 -1.81 20.49 3.78
N LEU A 82 -1.76 20.83 2.50
CA LEU A 82 -0.73 21.69 1.93
C LEU A 82 -0.76 23.09 2.56
N THR A 83 -1.94 23.67 2.76
CA THR A 83 -2.10 24.98 3.42
C THR A 83 -1.55 24.96 4.85
N VAL A 84 -1.88 23.93 5.64
CA VAL A 84 -1.34 23.76 6.99
C VAL A 84 0.18 23.59 6.96
N ALA A 85 0.70 22.75 6.08
CA ALA A 85 2.13 22.52 5.94
C ALA A 85 2.90 23.78 5.53
N ARG A 86 2.36 24.59 4.61
CA ARG A 86 2.95 25.89 4.21
C ARG A 86 2.96 26.88 5.36
N ALA A 87 1.85 27.00 6.09
CA ALA A 87 1.76 27.91 7.23
C ALA A 87 2.76 27.56 8.34
N ALA A 88 3.08 26.26 8.48
CA ALA A 88 4.09 25.76 9.40
C ALA A 88 5.52 25.73 8.84
N GLY A 89 5.73 26.14 7.57
CA GLY A 89 7.05 26.14 6.93
C GLY A 89 7.64 24.75 6.68
N LEU A 90 6.81 23.72 6.55
CA LEU A 90 7.26 22.32 6.42
C LEU A 90 7.52 21.89 4.97
N VAL A 91 6.89 22.56 4.00
CA VAL A 91 6.93 22.17 2.58
C VAL A 91 8.34 22.35 2.01
N GLN A 92 8.87 21.27 1.44
CA GLN A 92 10.17 21.24 0.77
C GLN A 92 10.04 21.31 -0.74
N ARG A 93 9.01 20.65 -1.29
CA ARG A 93 8.78 20.56 -2.74
C ARG A 93 7.31 20.37 -3.05
N GLU A 94 6.87 20.92 -4.17
CA GLU A 94 5.53 20.75 -4.71
C GLU A 94 5.61 20.35 -6.18
N GLU A 95 4.76 19.42 -6.59
CA GLU A 95 4.68 18.92 -7.95
C GLU A 95 3.18 18.84 -8.31
N ILE A 96 2.67 19.90 -8.95
CA ILE A 96 1.25 20.04 -9.29
C ILE A 96 1.05 19.79 -10.78
N GLY A 97 0.03 19.00 -11.14
CA GLY A 97 -0.35 18.65 -12.50
C GLY A 97 0.74 17.87 -13.25
N THR A 98 1.63 17.20 -12.53
CA THR A 98 2.81 16.56 -13.10
C THR A 98 2.52 15.07 -13.37
N SER A 99 2.92 14.59 -14.56
CA SER A 99 2.85 13.18 -14.90
C SER A 99 4.15 12.49 -14.50
N CYS A 100 4.10 11.70 -13.42
CA CYS A 100 5.22 10.91 -12.91
C CYS A 100 4.81 9.43 -12.86
N CYS A 101 5.70 8.53 -13.27
CA CYS A 101 5.46 7.08 -13.27
C CYS A 101 4.18 6.65 -14.01
N TYR A 102 3.86 7.30 -15.14
CA TYR A 102 2.65 7.01 -15.92
C TYR A 102 1.35 7.31 -15.14
N ALA A 103 1.38 8.25 -14.21
CA ALA A 103 0.22 8.74 -13.46
C ALA A 103 0.26 10.27 -13.39
N LYS A 104 -0.90 10.90 -13.58
CA LYS A 104 -1.07 12.34 -13.32
C LYS A 104 -1.39 12.53 -11.84
N GLN A 105 -0.55 13.28 -11.13
CA GLN A 105 -0.67 13.46 -9.69
C GLN A 105 -0.43 14.92 -9.29
N ASP A 106 -1.04 15.31 -8.19
CA ASP A 106 -0.63 16.48 -7.41
C ASP A 106 0.02 15.96 -6.13
N LYS A 107 1.24 16.41 -5.82
CA LYS A 107 1.91 16.04 -4.58
C LYS A 107 2.67 17.21 -3.95
N PHE A 108 2.84 17.11 -2.64
CA PHE A 108 3.84 17.90 -1.93
C PHE A 108 4.66 17.01 -1.00
N TRP A 109 5.87 17.49 -0.72
CA TRP A 109 6.84 16.80 0.11
C TRP A 109 7.20 17.62 1.34
N VAL A 110 7.38 16.94 2.46
CA VAL A 110 7.96 17.48 3.69
C VAL A 110 9.11 16.59 4.15
N ASN A 111 10.04 17.15 4.91
CA ASN A 111 11.12 16.39 5.53
C ASN A 111 10.97 16.47 7.05
N ASP A 112 11.04 15.33 7.71
CA ASP A 112 11.12 15.31 9.17
C ASP A 112 12.49 15.80 9.67
N PRO A 113 12.67 16.01 10.99
CA PRO A 113 13.92 16.55 11.54
C PRO A 113 15.18 15.73 11.25
N ASP A 114 15.02 14.42 10.99
CA ASP A 114 16.10 13.50 10.66
C ASP A 114 16.27 13.31 9.13
N GLY A 115 15.47 14.03 8.34
CA GLY A 115 15.54 14.04 6.88
C GLY A 115 14.69 12.97 6.19
N VAL A 116 13.82 12.26 6.91
CA VAL A 116 12.89 11.31 6.28
C VAL A 116 11.88 12.10 5.45
N GLU A 117 11.86 11.84 4.14
CA GLU A 117 10.91 12.44 3.22
C GLU A 117 9.52 11.81 3.38
N TRP A 118 8.49 12.67 3.37
CA TRP A 118 7.09 12.27 3.30
C TRP A 118 6.43 12.90 2.07
N GLU A 119 5.79 12.10 1.23
CA GLU A 119 4.87 12.58 0.21
C GLU A 119 3.41 12.50 0.67
N VAL A 120 2.66 13.55 0.36
CA VAL A 120 1.19 13.53 0.39
C VAL A 120 0.74 13.83 -1.02
N TYR A 121 -0.08 12.95 -1.59
CA TYR A 121 -0.46 13.07 -2.99
C TYR A 121 -1.93 12.75 -3.24
N TYR A 122 -2.47 13.38 -4.28
CA TYR A 122 -3.73 13.02 -4.90
C TYR A 122 -3.45 12.42 -6.28
N PHE A 123 -4.03 11.27 -6.55
CA PHE A 123 -3.96 10.61 -7.86
C PHE A 123 -5.15 11.04 -8.70
N HIS A 124 -4.90 11.60 -9.89
CA HIS A 124 -5.95 11.97 -10.83
C HIS A 124 -6.36 10.79 -11.70
N GLU A 125 -5.41 10.28 -12.48
CA GLU A 125 -5.62 9.25 -13.50
C GLU A 125 -4.28 8.67 -13.96
N ASP A 126 -4.33 7.49 -14.59
CA ASP A 126 -3.20 6.93 -15.31
C ASP A 126 -2.87 7.79 -16.55
N ALA A 127 -1.61 7.81 -16.95
CA ALA A 127 -1.09 8.60 -18.06
C ALA A 127 -0.13 7.77 -18.92
N GLU A 128 -0.32 7.73 -20.23
CA GLU A 128 0.57 7.01 -21.17
C GLU A 128 1.95 7.68 -21.32
N PHE A 129 2.09 8.91 -20.81
CA PHE A 129 3.30 9.72 -20.89
C PHE A 129 3.90 9.94 -19.50
N ASN A 130 5.20 9.70 -19.38
CA ASN A 130 5.98 10.05 -18.20
C ASN A 130 6.86 11.28 -18.51
N ASP A 131 6.82 12.31 -17.65
CA ASP A 131 7.58 13.54 -17.85
C ASP A 131 9.10 13.22 -17.93
N PRO A 132 9.81 13.68 -18.98
CA PRO A 132 11.24 13.45 -19.17
C PRO A 132 12.11 13.87 -17.99
N ARG A 133 11.67 14.81 -17.15
CA ARG A 133 12.37 15.20 -15.92
C ARG A 133 12.61 14.01 -14.97
N TYR A 134 11.75 12.99 -15.02
CA TYR A 134 11.89 11.77 -14.22
C TYR A 134 12.55 10.61 -15.00
N GLN A 135 12.87 10.77 -16.28
CA GLN A 135 13.53 9.72 -17.07
C GLN A 135 15.02 9.59 -16.70
N ASP A 136 15.69 10.71 -16.44
CA ASP A 136 17.09 10.70 -15.99
C ASP A 136 17.22 10.17 -14.56
N GLU A 137 16.25 10.51 -13.68
CA GLU A 137 16.14 9.92 -12.35
C GLU A 137 15.92 8.41 -12.44
N TYR A 138 15.10 7.90 -13.35
CA TYR A 138 14.92 6.45 -13.53
C TYR A 138 16.21 5.71 -13.94
N GLN A 139 17.06 6.35 -14.75
CA GLN A 139 18.36 5.77 -15.15
C GLN A 139 19.43 5.87 -14.05
N GLN A 140 19.34 6.88 -13.18
CA GLN A 140 20.30 7.12 -12.09
C GLN A 140 19.86 6.48 -10.76
N ALA A 141 18.56 6.24 -10.56
CA ALA A 141 17.94 5.76 -9.31
C ALA A 141 17.95 4.24 -9.16
N SER A 142 18.98 3.56 -9.66
CA SER A 142 19.42 2.28 -9.06
C SER A 142 19.75 2.43 -7.55
N ALA A 143 19.78 3.66 -7.00
CA ALA A 143 20.22 3.94 -5.65
C ALA A 143 19.28 4.77 -4.75
N SER A 144 18.15 5.36 -5.20
CA SER A 144 17.42 6.27 -4.27
C SER A 144 15.91 6.52 -4.43
N GLN A 145 15.19 6.07 -5.46
CA GLN A 145 13.72 6.17 -5.47
C GLN A 145 13.09 4.95 -6.15
N CYS A 146 12.21 4.25 -5.42
CA CYS A 146 11.78 2.89 -5.73
C CYS A 146 10.26 2.76 -5.74
N CYS A 147 9.56 3.58 -6.54
CA CYS A 147 8.20 3.21 -6.93
C CYS A 147 8.19 2.11 -8.01
N ILE A 148 9.37 1.73 -8.54
CA ILE A 148 9.50 0.69 -9.56
C ILE A 148 10.77 -0.13 -9.29
N ALA A 149 10.62 -1.45 -9.10
CA ALA A 149 11.72 -2.39 -9.28
C ALA A 149 12.12 -2.41 -10.76
N PRO A 150 13.42 -2.45 -11.10
CA PRO A 150 13.85 -2.44 -12.49
C PRO A 150 13.15 -3.58 -13.27
N PRO A 151 12.80 -3.37 -14.55
CA PRO A 151 12.21 -4.43 -15.34
C PRO A 151 13.13 -5.65 -15.28
N ALA A 152 12.61 -6.76 -14.76
CA ALA A 152 13.35 -8.01 -14.78
C ALA A 152 13.76 -8.25 -16.24
N LYS A 153 15.07 -8.31 -16.50
CA LYS A 153 15.55 -8.89 -17.76
C LYS A 153 14.94 -10.27 -17.83
N VAL A 154 13.93 -10.44 -18.69
CA VAL A 154 13.42 -11.76 -19.04
C VAL A 154 14.62 -12.52 -19.56
N PRO A 155 15.12 -13.55 -18.86
CA PRO A 155 16.18 -14.37 -19.40
C PRO A 155 15.66 -14.97 -20.70
N ALA A 156 16.48 -14.90 -21.75
CA ALA A 156 16.19 -15.55 -23.02
C ALA A 156 15.78 -17.02 -22.78
N GLU A 157 14.63 -17.40 -23.35
CA GLU A 157 14.02 -18.74 -23.37
C GLU A 157 14.38 -19.69 -22.22
N LEU A 158 13.56 -19.68 -21.16
CA LEU A 158 13.41 -20.85 -20.31
C LEU A 158 12.76 -21.97 -21.13
N HIS A 159 13.58 -22.91 -21.60
CA HIS A 159 13.09 -24.21 -22.06
C HIS A 159 12.43 -24.93 -20.88
N PHE A 160 11.10 -24.92 -20.85
CA PHE A 160 10.34 -25.75 -19.94
C PHE A 160 10.47 -27.21 -20.38
N ALA A 161 11.08 -28.04 -19.54
CA ALA A 161 10.87 -29.49 -19.62
C ALA A 161 9.37 -29.77 -19.36
N PRO A 162 8.73 -30.70 -20.09
CA PRO A 162 7.31 -30.97 -19.93
C PRO A 162 7.06 -31.49 -18.50
N ALA A 163 6.25 -30.75 -17.75
CA ALA A 163 5.76 -31.17 -16.45
C ALA A 163 4.71 -32.28 -16.64
N GLU A 164 4.93 -33.43 -16.00
CA GLU A 164 3.88 -34.43 -15.81
C GLU A 164 2.69 -33.78 -15.09
N ALA A 165 1.50 -34.03 -15.62
CA ALA A 165 0.26 -33.37 -15.22
C ALA A 165 -0.16 -33.75 -13.80
N MET A 166 0.05 -32.84 -12.85
CA MET A 166 -0.66 -32.88 -11.56
C MET A 166 -2.02 -32.23 -11.76
N ALA A 167 -3.03 -33.05 -12.05
CA ALA A 167 -4.41 -32.65 -12.17
C ALA A 167 -4.99 -32.22 -10.81
N PHE A 168 -5.43 -30.97 -10.70
CA PHE A 168 -6.35 -30.53 -9.65
C PHE A 168 -7.76 -30.47 -10.24
N PRO A 169 -8.70 -31.35 -9.82
CA PRO A 169 -10.05 -31.32 -10.35
C PRO A 169 -10.84 -30.18 -9.69
N ILE A 170 -11.22 -29.20 -10.50
CA ILE A 170 -12.25 -28.22 -10.18
C ILE A 170 -13.60 -28.91 -10.33
N ALA A 171 -14.31 -29.11 -9.22
CA ALA A 171 -15.65 -29.67 -9.19
C ALA A 171 -16.63 -28.74 -9.93
N ALA A 172 -17.17 -29.21 -11.04
CA ALA A 172 -18.27 -28.56 -11.75
C ALA A 172 -19.61 -29.17 -11.29
N THR A 173 -20.51 -28.29 -10.88
CA THR A 173 -21.92 -28.56 -10.57
C THR A 173 -22.63 -29.20 -11.76
N ALA A 174 -23.38 -30.27 -11.49
CA ALA A 174 -24.15 -31.04 -12.47
C ALA A 174 -25.36 -30.26 -13.03
N PRO A 175 -25.70 -30.42 -14.33
CA PRO A 175 -26.97 -29.97 -14.88
C PRO A 175 -28.06 -31.04 -14.81
N ALA A 176 -29.30 -30.56 -14.81
CA ALA A 176 -30.55 -31.30 -14.72
C ALA A 176 -30.84 -32.20 -15.94
N ALA A 177 -31.59 -33.27 -15.69
CA ALA A 177 -31.98 -34.31 -16.64
C ALA A 177 -33.18 -33.91 -17.52
N GLU A 178 -33.16 -34.35 -18.77
CA GLU A 178 -34.33 -34.45 -19.66
C GLU A 178 -34.79 -35.92 -19.81
N PRO A 179 -36.06 -36.18 -20.19
CA PRO A 179 -36.67 -37.50 -20.06
C PRO A 179 -36.57 -38.33 -21.35
N GLY A 180 -36.07 -39.57 -21.21
CA GLY A 180 -36.10 -40.60 -22.26
C GLY A 180 -37.19 -41.64 -21.99
N CYS A 181 -38.15 -41.72 -22.90
CA CYS A 181 -39.20 -42.73 -23.00
C CYS A 181 -38.63 -44.08 -23.49
N GLY A 182 -39.04 -45.23 -22.94
CA GLY A 182 -38.76 -46.54 -23.55
C GLY A 182 -38.84 -47.77 -22.66
N CYS A 183 -40.06 -48.27 -22.46
CA CYS A 183 -40.50 -49.67 -22.46
C CYS A 183 -39.64 -50.79 -21.81
N GLY A 184 -40.18 -51.41 -20.75
CA GLY A 184 -39.80 -52.75 -20.28
C GLY A 184 -40.38 -53.12 -18.91
N THR A 185 -41.53 -53.79 -18.89
CA THR A 185 -42.17 -54.44 -17.71
C THR A 185 -41.55 -55.84 -17.43
N PRO A 186 -41.99 -56.61 -16.41
CA PRO A 186 -41.76 -56.41 -14.97
C PRO A 186 -41.26 -57.72 -14.27
N ALA A 187 -40.67 -57.65 -13.08
CA ALA A 187 -40.65 -58.80 -12.14
C ALA A 187 -40.33 -58.31 -10.71
N THR A 188 -41.32 -58.13 -9.82
CA THR A 188 -41.82 -59.02 -8.75
C THR A 188 -40.88 -59.31 -7.56
N LEU A 189 -41.48 -59.18 -6.35
CA LEU A 189 -41.07 -59.66 -5.01
C LEU A 189 -39.82 -59.00 -4.40
N ALA A 190 -39.71 -58.72 -3.10
CA ALA A 190 -40.52 -58.83 -1.88
C ALA A 190 -39.78 -57.99 -0.82
N LEU A 191 -40.45 -57.17 0.01
CA LEU A 191 -40.65 -57.41 1.45
C LEU A 191 -39.47 -58.13 2.13
N ASP A 192 -38.66 -57.40 2.93
CA ASP A 192 -38.80 -57.44 4.40
C ASP A 192 -37.94 -56.35 5.10
N PRO A 193 -38.30 -55.93 6.34
CA PRO A 193 -37.76 -54.77 7.03
C PRO A 193 -36.76 -55.13 8.14
N ALA A 194 -36.18 -54.07 8.69
CA ALA A 194 -35.68 -53.94 10.05
C ALA A 194 -34.44 -54.77 10.45
N CYS A 195 -33.38 -54.04 10.79
CA CYS A 195 -32.77 -54.25 12.09
C CYS A 195 -32.15 -52.93 12.60
N CYS A 196 -32.57 -52.59 13.82
CA CYS A 196 -32.11 -51.64 14.83
C CYS A 196 -30.82 -50.84 14.59
#